data_AF-A0A8J3TVY9-F1
#
_entry.id   AF-A0A8J3TVY9-F1
#
_cell.length_a   1.000
_cell.length_b   1.000
_cell.length_c   1.000
_cell.angle_alpha   90.00
_cell.angle_beta   90.00
_cell.angle_gamma   90.00
#
_symmetry.space_group_name_H-M   'P 1'
#
loop_
_entity.id
_entity.type
_entity.pdbx_description
1 polymer ?
#
loop_
_entity_poly.entity_id
_entity_poly.type
_entity_poly.pdbx_seq_one_letter_code
_entity_poly.pdbx_strand_id
1 'polypeptide(L)'
;MWHVAGPAGWREADGRFQGWRAALRAAGRQVPDALIGDCSPRSGYQAGKLLMTLPGRVTAVFVANDQMALGVLRALAEAGVPVPGQVSVVGFDDIAESDLVGAGEGAGRRLGKAGT
;
A
#
# COMPACT_ATOMS: atom_id res chain seq x y z
N MET A 1 -9.96 -4.56 1.85
CA MET A 1 -8.62 -3.97 1.64
C MET A 1 -8.36 -3.99 0.15
N TRP A 2 -8.06 -2.83 -0.44
CA TRP A 2 -7.68 -2.72 -1.84
C TRP A 2 -6.20 -3.02 -2.01
N HIS A 3 -5.77 -3.31 -3.25
CA HIS A 3 -4.36 -3.46 -3.59
C HIS A 3 -4.00 -2.59 -4.79
N VAL A 4 -2.91 -1.83 -4.66
CA VAL A 4 -2.21 -1.19 -5.77
C VAL A 4 -0.98 -2.03 -6.05
N ALA A 5 -1.10 -2.92 -7.03
CA ALA A 5 -0.04 -3.84 -7.43
C ALA A 5 1.05 -3.13 -8.23
N GLY A 6 2.25 -3.73 -8.28
CA GLY A 6 3.30 -3.33 -9.21
C GLY A 6 3.00 -3.81 -10.64
N PRO A 7 3.94 -3.61 -11.58
CA PRO A 7 3.80 -4.07 -12.96
C PRO A 7 3.56 -5.57 -13.03
N ALA A 8 2.65 -6.00 -13.90
CA ALA A 8 2.40 -7.42 -14.15
C ALA A 8 3.65 -8.12 -14.71
N GLY A 9 3.89 -9.36 -14.28
CA GLY A 9 5.01 -10.19 -14.74
C GLY A 9 6.33 -9.95 -14.01
N TRP A 10 6.37 -9.02 -13.05
CA TRP A 10 7.48 -8.92 -12.11
C TRP A 10 7.25 -9.91 -10.97
N ARG A 11 8.20 -10.82 -10.74
CA ARG A 11 8.04 -11.93 -9.79
C ARG A 11 7.69 -11.46 -8.38
N GLU A 12 8.31 -10.37 -7.93
CA GLU A 12 8.09 -9.76 -6.63
C GLU A 12 6.68 -9.18 -6.52
N ALA A 13 6.21 -8.49 -7.57
CA ALA A 13 4.85 -7.95 -7.64
C ALA A 13 3.80 -9.07 -7.64
N ASP A 14 4.05 -10.15 -8.38
CA ASP A 14 3.18 -11.33 -8.42
C ASP A 14 3.09 -12.01 -7.06
N GLY A 15 4.22 -12.15 -6.35
CA GLY A 15 4.24 -12.68 -4.98
C GLY A 15 3.39 -11.86 -4.01
N ARG A 16 3.54 -10.52 -4.04
CA ARG A 16 2.75 -9.58 -3.22
C ARG A 16 1.25 -9.67 -3.55
N PHE A 17 0.91 -9.73 -4.84
CA PHE A 17 -0.47 -9.89 -5.32
C PHE A 17 -1.11 -11.19 -4.81
N GLN A 18 -0.42 -12.32 -4.94
CA GLN A 18 -0.94 -13.61 -4.48
C GLN A 18 -1.10 -13.65 -2.96
N GLY A 19 -0.13 -13.11 -2.21
CA GLY A 19 -0.18 -13.03 -0.75
C GLY A 19 -1.39 -12.23 -0.26
N TRP A 20 -1.59 -11.03 -0.81
CA TRP A 20 -2.75 -10.19 -0.51
C TRP A 20 -4.08 -10.91 -0.81
N ARG A 21 -4.19 -11.54 -1.98
CA ARG A 21 -5.39 -12.27 -2.39
C ARG A 21 -5.67 -13.45 -1.46
N ALA A 22 -4.64 -14.21 -1.08
CA ALA A 22 -4.75 -15.33 -0.17
C ALA A 22 -5.20 -14.87 1.22
N ALA A 23 -4.63 -13.78 1.75
CA ALA A 23 -4.99 -13.24 3.06
C ALA A 23 -6.46 -12.81 3.13
N LEU A 24 -6.97 -12.12 2.10
CA LEU A 24 -8.39 -11.73 2.04
C LEU A 24 -9.32 -12.94 1.98
N ARG A 25 -8.97 -13.95 1.17
CA ARG A 25 -9.75 -15.20 1.08
C ARG A 25 -9.78 -15.96 2.40
N ALA A 26 -8.63 -16.09 3.06
CA ALA A 26 -8.53 -16.75 4.36
C ALA A 26 -9.35 -16.04 5.44
N ALA A 27 -9.48 -14.72 5.36
CA ALA A 27 -10.32 -13.91 6.23
C ALA A 27 -11.82 -13.88 5.83
N GLY A 28 -12.24 -14.62 4.81
CA GLY A 28 -13.62 -14.61 4.32
C GLY A 28 -14.08 -13.27 3.75
N ARG A 29 -13.16 -12.42 3.28
CA ARG A 29 -13.46 -11.08 2.76
C ARG A 29 -13.53 -11.10 1.22
N GLN A 30 -14.33 -10.19 0.67
CA GLN A 30 -14.34 -9.94 -0.77
C GLN A 30 -12.94 -9.51 -1.24
N VAL A 31 -12.49 -10.09 -2.34
CA VAL A 31 -11.26 -9.71 -3.04
C VAL A 31 -11.67 -8.78 -4.20
N PRO A 32 -11.43 -7.46 -4.11
CA PRO A 32 -11.65 -6.56 -5.24
C PRO A 32 -10.62 -6.81 -6.35
N ASP A 33 -10.80 -6.21 -7.52
CA ASP A 33 -9.74 -6.19 -8.53
C ASP A 33 -8.59 -5.27 -8.06
N ALA A 34 -7.34 -5.68 -8.31
CA ALA A 34 -6.20 -4.84 -8.00
C ALA A 34 -6.03 -3.73 -9.04
N LEU A 35 -5.61 -2.56 -8.58
CA LEU A 35 -5.15 -1.49 -9.47
C LEU A 35 -3.69 -1.76 -9.83
N ILE A 36 -3.33 -1.67 -11.10
CA ILE A 36 -1.96 -1.94 -11.56
C ILE A 36 -1.20 -0.61 -11.69
N GLY A 37 -0.08 -0.51 -10.99
CA GLY A 37 0.88 0.58 -11.11
C GLY A 37 2.19 0.16 -11.79
N ASP A 38 3.12 1.10 -11.89
CA ASP A 38 4.41 0.94 -12.55
C ASP A 38 5.61 1.09 -11.59
N CYS A 39 5.37 0.95 -10.28
CA CYS A 39 6.33 1.18 -9.20
C CYS A 39 6.79 2.63 -9.02
N SER A 40 6.28 3.61 -9.79
CA SER A 40 6.58 5.03 -9.61
C SER A 40 5.61 5.75 -8.65
N PRO A 41 6.02 6.85 -7.99
CA PRO A 41 5.09 7.67 -7.19
C PRO A 41 3.92 8.21 -8.01
N ARG A 42 4.13 8.46 -9.32
CA ARG A 42 3.08 8.96 -10.21
C ARG A 42 1.95 7.94 -10.39
N SER A 43 2.27 6.67 -10.59
CA SER A 43 1.22 5.63 -10.72
C SER A 43 0.51 5.40 -9.40
N GLY A 44 1.22 5.45 -8.26
CA GLY A 44 0.61 5.45 -6.94
C GLY A 44 -0.39 6.60 -6.74
N TYR A 45 -0.03 7.82 -7.14
CA TYR A 45 -0.92 8.98 -7.08
C TYR A 45 -2.17 8.82 -7.94
N GLN A 46 -2.02 8.32 -9.18
CA GLN A 46 -3.16 8.04 -10.06
C GLN A 46 -4.09 6.98 -9.46
N ALA A 47 -3.52 5.90 -8.89
CA ALA A 47 -4.29 4.87 -8.20
C ALA A 47 -5.02 5.42 -6.97
N GLY A 48 -4.37 6.29 -6.19
CA GLY A 48 -4.98 6.99 -5.05
C GLY A 48 -6.21 7.80 -5.45
N LYS A 49 -6.14 8.55 -6.56
CA LYS A 49 -7.30 9.28 -7.09
C LYS A 49 -8.43 8.35 -7.53
N LEU A 50 -8.10 7.25 -8.21
CA LEU A 50 -9.09 6.26 -8.65
C LEU A 50 -9.79 5.60 -7.44
N LEU A 51 -9.05 5.25 -6.39
CA LEU A 51 -9.63 4.67 -5.17
C LEU A 51 -10.73 5.56 -4.56
N MET A 52 -10.63 6.88 -4.69
CA MET A 52 -11.63 7.83 -4.18
C MET A 52 -12.89 7.93 -5.05
N THR A 53 -12.86 7.44 -6.29
CA THR A 53 -14.04 7.40 -7.17
C THR A 53 -14.79 6.08 -7.12
N LEU A 54 -14.22 5.05 -6.48
CA LEU A 54 -14.82 3.73 -6.41
C LEU A 54 -16.06 3.74 -5.50
N PRO A 55 -17.12 3.01 -5.88
CA PRO A 55 -18.31 2.89 -5.04
C PRO A 55 -17.99 2.11 -3.75
N GLY A 56 -18.53 2.58 -2.64
CA GLY A 56 -18.26 2.04 -1.31
C GLY A 56 -17.07 2.70 -0.62
N ARG A 57 -16.99 2.54 0.70
CA ARG A 57 -15.94 3.18 1.50
C ARG A 57 -14.65 2.35 1.44
N VAL A 58 -13.62 2.87 0.76
CA VAL A 58 -12.24 2.37 0.93
C VAL A 58 -11.81 2.65 2.36
N THR A 59 -11.38 1.62 3.09
CA THR A 59 -10.88 1.76 4.48
C THR A 59 -9.42 1.34 4.64
N ALA A 60 -8.88 0.57 3.70
CA ALA A 60 -7.48 0.11 3.74
C ALA A 60 -6.96 -0.21 2.35
N VAL A 61 -5.70 0.12 2.09
CA VAL A 61 -4.98 -0.10 0.82
C VAL A 61 -3.62 -0.73 1.11
N PHE A 62 -3.33 -1.85 0.48
CA PHE A 62 -1.99 -2.44 0.40
C PHE A 62 -1.32 -1.97 -0.88
N VAL A 63 -0.17 -1.31 -0.80
CA VAL A 63 0.55 -0.78 -1.95
C VAL A 63 1.80 -1.59 -2.16
N ALA A 64 2.06 -1.99 -3.41
CA ALA A 64 3.11 -2.94 -3.70
C ALA A 64 4.50 -2.42 -3.39
N ASN A 65 4.75 -1.11 -3.32
CA ASN A 65 6.02 -0.55 -2.84
C ASN A 65 5.82 0.84 -2.19
N ASP A 66 6.86 1.33 -1.50
CA ASP A 66 6.82 2.60 -0.77
C ASP A 66 6.76 3.82 -1.70
N GLN A 67 7.40 3.75 -2.88
CA GLN A 67 7.34 4.84 -3.87
C GLN A 67 5.90 5.11 -4.32
N MET A 68 5.15 4.06 -4.70
CA MET A 68 3.73 4.19 -5.00
C MET A 68 2.92 4.56 -3.75
N ALA A 69 3.30 4.07 -2.56
CA ALA A 69 2.60 4.41 -1.32
C ALA A 69 2.67 5.92 -1.05
N LEU A 70 3.82 6.58 -1.26
CA LEU A 70 3.96 8.03 -1.19
C LEU A 70 3.01 8.74 -2.18
N GLY A 71 2.89 8.21 -3.40
CA GLY A 71 1.92 8.69 -4.38
C GLY A 71 0.47 8.59 -3.91
N VAL A 72 0.08 7.43 -3.38
CA VAL A 72 -1.27 7.19 -2.83
C VAL A 72 -1.55 8.16 -1.67
N LEU A 73 -0.62 8.28 -0.72
CA LEU A 73 -0.73 9.21 0.41
C LEU A 73 -0.91 10.65 -0.06
N ARG A 74 -0.16 11.07 -1.08
CA ARG A 74 -0.31 12.41 -1.66
C ARG A 74 -1.71 12.64 -2.23
N ALA A 75 -2.27 11.67 -2.96
CA ALA A 75 -3.61 11.77 -3.52
C ALA A 75 -4.70 11.85 -2.44
N LEU A 76 -4.56 11.04 -1.38
CA LEU A 76 -5.49 11.05 -0.25
C LEU A 76 -5.41 12.38 0.52
N ALA A 77 -4.21 12.90 0.74
CA ALA A 77 -4.00 14.18 1.40
C ALA A 77 -4.63 15.35 0.62
N GLU A 78 -4.47 15.39 -0.70
CA GLU A 78 -5.11 16.40 -1.56
C GLU A 78 -6.64 16.31 -1.56
N ALA A 79 -7.18 15.11 -1.37
CA ALA A 79 -8.62 14.88 -1.21
C ALA A 79 -9.13 15.14 0.22
N GLY A 80 -8.27 15.53 1.15
CA GLY A 80 -8.62 15.76 2.56
C GLY A 80 -8.98 14.46 3.32
N VAL A 81 -8.53 13.30 2.83
CA VAL A 81 -8.81 11.99 3.45
C VAL A 81 -7.74 11.67 4.49
N PRO A 82 -8.09 11.56 5.78
CA PRO A 82 -7.12 11.32 6.83
C PRO A 82 -6.57 9.90 6.77
N VAL A 83 -5.25 9.79 6.90
CA VAL A 83 -4.50 8.53 7.03
C VAL A 83 -3.75 8.55 8.38
N PRO A 84 -3.87 7.52 9.23
CA PRO A 84 -4.65 6.29 9.05
C PRO A 84 -6.15 6.41 9.36
N GLY A 85 -6.66 7.58 9.75
CA GLY A 85 -7.98 7.75 10.36
C GLY A 85 -9.18 7.24 9.54
N GLN A 86 -9.27 7.59 8.26
CA GLN A 86 -10.35 7.11 7.36
C GLN A 86 -9.86 5.96 6.46
N VAL A 87 -8.62 6.05 6.01
CA VAL A 87 -7.98 5.03 5.17
C VAL A 87 -6.64 4.66 5.77
N SER A 88 -6.40 3.38 6.01
CA SER A 88 -5.06 2.88 6.33
C SER A 88 -4.30 2.57 5.04
N VAL A 89 -3.04 2.99 4.94
CA VAL A 89 -2.15 2.68 3.81
C VAL A 89 -0.97 1.89 4.33
N VAL A 90 -0.68 0.75 3.69
CA VAL A 90 0.48 -0.08 3.99
C VAL A 90 1.34 -0.13 2.74
N GLY A 91 2.59 0.34 2.85
CA GLY A 91 3.62 0.23 1.82
C GLY A 91 4.40 -1.08 1.88
N PHE A 92 5.51 -1.13 1.16
CA PHE A 92 6.42 -2.27 1.11
C PHE A 92 7.80 -1.78 0.62
N ASP A 93 8.88 -2.41 1.06
CA ASP A 93 10.30 -2.13 0.73
C ASP A 93 11.09 -1.32 1.79
N ASP A 94 10.46 -0.86 2.88
CA ASP A 94 11.07 -0.16 4.03
C ASP A 94 12.14 0.87 3.62
N ILE A 95 11.81 1.75 2.67
CA ILE A 95 12.72 2.85 2.29
C ILE A 95 12.87 3.82 3.47
N ALA A 96 14.01 4.50 3.58
CA ALA A 96 14.31 5.36 4.74
C ALA A 96 13.26 6.46 4.97
N GLU A 97 12.56 6.88 3.91
CA GLU A 97 11.47 7.84 3.93
C GLU A 97 10.15 7.27 4.52
N SER A 98 9.99 5.94 4.56
CA SER A 98 8.81 5.24 5.09
C SER A 98 8.68 5.39 6.62
N ASP A 99 9.81 5.44 7.33
CA ASP A 99 9.87 5.63 8.78
C ASP A 99 9.31 6.99 9.24
N LEU A 100 9.31 8.00 8.37
CA LEU A 100 8.81 9.34 8.71
C LEU A 100 7.28 9.42 8.75
N VAL A 101 6.57 8.47 8.12
CA VAL A 101 5.10 8.45 8.09
C VAL A 101 4.51 7.61 9.23
N GLY A 102 5.32 6.75 9.86
CA GLY A 102 4.90 5.84 10.94
C GLY A 102 5.26 6.27 12.37
N ALA A 103 6.01 7.37 12.55
CA ALA A 103 6.48 7.81 13.86
C ALA A 103 5.40 8.54 14.70
N GLY A 104 4.27 7.87 14.91
CA GLY A 104 3.32 8.15 15.97
C GLY A 104 3.27 6.95 16.92
N GLU A 105 4.09 7.01 17.98
CA GLU A 105 4.15 6.12 19.15
C GLU A 105 4.75 4.70 18.99
N GLY A 106 5.84 4.47 19.74
CA GLY A 106 6.25 3.14 20.22
C GLY A 106 7.54 2.58 19.62
N ALA A 107 8.68 2.93 20.22
CA ALA A 107 9.97 2.34 19.90
C ALA A 107 9.97 0.80 20.01
N GLY A 108 10.22 0.10 18.89
CA GLY A 108 10.35 -1.35 18.81
C GLY A 108 11.69 -1.76 18.20
N ARG A 109 12.62 -2.16 19.08
CA ARG A 109 13.93 -2.81 18.86
C ARG A 109 14.31 -3.26 17.43
N ARG A 110 15.46 -2.73 16.98
CA ARG A 110 16.33 -3.34 15.95
C ARG A 110 16.71 -4.77 16.34
N LEU A 111 16.48 -5.72 15.44
CA LEU A 111 17.18 -7.00 15.43
C LEU A 111 18.20 -7.01 14.28
N GLY A 112 19.37 -7.54 14.60
CA GLY A 112 20.63 -7.32 13.89
C GLY A 112 20.75 -8.03 12.55
N LYS A 113 21.64 -7.50 11.73
CA LYS A 113 22.16 -8.15 10.53
C LYS A 113 22.91 -9.42 10.92
N ALA A 114 22.58 -10.55 10.30
CA ALA A 114 23.53 -11.62 9.99
C ALA A 114 23.67 -11.60 8.46
N GLY A 115 24.85 -11.52 7.84
CA GLY A 115 26.12 -12.11 8.22
C GLY A 115 26.22 -13.50 7.59
N THR A 116 26.40 -13.57 6.27
CA THR A 116 27.40 -14.38 5.51
C THR A 116 27.26 -14.01 4.04
#